data_AF-A0A9P1A9H2-F1
#
_entry.id   AF-A0A9P1A9H2-F1
#
_cell.length_a   1.000
_cell.length_b   1.000
_cell.length_c   1.000
_cell.angle_alpha   90.00
_cell.angle_beta   90.00
_cell.angle_gamma   90.00
#
_symmetry.space_group_name_H-M   'P 1'
#
loop_
_entity.id
_entity.type
_entity.pdbx_description
1 polymer ?
#
loop_
_entity_poly.entity_id
_entity_poly.type
_entity_poly.pdbx_seq_one_letter_code
_entity_poly.pdbx_strand_id
1 'polypeptide(L)'
;MINIFNSPIDPSQLDEFAEGKQQEEGEPQIFDVKKRKPQVTYGTDGRRMLDGVVENQHASNTLWTTTISRGVANEWREEATGTRLQKTKRYIYKVSYDAQVLVRQTYRRHATAILVATNVTLFLLFLYICRLFPFNR
;
A
#
# COMPACT_ATOMS: atom_id res chain seq x y z
N MET A 1 -10.61 -35.85 -20.78
CA MET A 1 -11.42 -34.74 -21.36
C MET A 1 -12.11 -34.04 -20.23
N ILE A 2 -11.79 -32.77 -19.99
CA ILE A 2 -12.34 -31.98 -18.89
C ILE A 2 -13.18 -30.85 -19.52
N ASN A 3 -14.50 -30.92 -19.33
CA ASN A 3 -15.47 -29.86 -19.66
C ASN A 3 -15.35 -28.75 -18.60
N ILE A 4 -14.61 -27.67 -18.89
CA ILE A 4 -14.52 -26.50 -17.97
C ILE A 4 -14.95 -25.17 -18.61
N PHE A 5 -15.27 -25.12 -19.90
CA PHE A 5 -15.61 -23.85 -20.57
C PHE A 5 -17.11 -23.71 -20.83
N ASN A 6 -17.90 -23.47 -19.77
CA ASN A 6 -19.30 -23.08 -19.89
C ASN A 6 -19.68 -21.81 -19.10
N SER A 7 -18.71 -21.13 -18.50
CA SER A 7 -18.90 -19.77 -17.98
C SER A 7 -18.45 -18.76 -19.03
N PRO A 8 -19.17 -17.64 -19.24
CA PRO A 8 -18.71 -16.58 -20.12
C PRO A 8 -17.35 -16.12 -19.64
N ILE A 9 -16.32 -16.31 -20.47
CA ILE A 9 -14.96 -15.90 -20.17
C ILE A 9 -14.95 -14.38 -20.13
N ASP A 10 -14.68 -13.84 -18.95
CA ASP A 10 -14.52 -12.40 -18.75
C ASP A 10 -13.27 -11.95 -19.54
N PRO A 11 -13.38 -11.00 -20.48
CA PRO A 11 -12.25 -10.57 -21.32
C PRO A 11 -11.09 -9.99 -20.49
N SER A 12 -11.34 -9.59 -19.24
CA SER A 12 -10.29 -9.18 -18.31
C SER A 12 -9.43 -10.33 -17.78
N GLN A 13 -9.92 -11.58 -17.80
CA GLN A 13 -9.17 -12.77 -17.39
C GLN A 13 -8.31 -13.36 -18.51
N LEU A 14 -8.65 -13.10 -19.78
CA LEU A 14 -7.89 -13.59 -20.93
C LEU A 14 -6.51 -12.94 -21.05
N ASP A 15 -6.37 -11.67 -20.66
CA ASP A 15 -5.09 -10.95 -20.64
C ASP A 15 -4.10 -11.62 -19.67
N GLU A 16 -4.59 -12.21 -18.57
CA GLU A 16 -3.78 -12.91 -17.56
C GLU A 16 -3.22 -14.25 -18.10
N PHE A 17 -3.88 -14.89 -19.07
CA PHE A 17 -3.39 -16.12 -19.73
C PHE A 17 -2.53 -15.86 -20.97
N ALA A 18 -2.54 -14.64 -21.52
CA ALA A 18 -1.75 -14.27 -22.69
C ALA A 18 -0.28 -13.92 -22.35
N GLU A 19 0.01 -13.53 -21.11
CA GLU A 19 1.37 -13.19 -20.67
C GLU A 19 2.29 -14.41 -20.51
N GLY A 20 1.77 -15.64 -20.54
CA GLY A 20 2.52 -16.87 -20.24
C GLY A 20 3.21 -17.59 -21.41
N LYS A 21 3.13 -17.11 -22.66
CA LYS A 21 3.61 -17.86 -23.85
C LYS A 21 4.57 -17.09 -24.79
N GLN A 22 5.25 -16.05 -24.32
CA GLN A 22 6.11 -15.23 -25.19
C GLN A 22 7.62 -15.49 -25.09
N GLN A 23 8.06 -16.56 -24.42
CA GLN A 23 9.47 -16.96 -24.41
C GLN A 23 9.63 -18.45 -24.73
N GLU A 24 9.36 -18.83 -25.98
CA GLU A 24 10.04 -19.97 -26.60
C GLU A 24 10.65 -19.48 -27.92
N GLU A 25 11.97 -19.61 -28.00
CA GLU A 25 12.82 -19.18 -29.10
C GLU A 25 12.48 -19.95 -30.39
N GLY A 26 12.19 -19.24 -31.49
CA GLY A 26 12.44 -19.76 -32.84
C GLY A 26 11.27 -19.86 -33.84
N GLU A 27 10.03 -19.51 -33.49
CA GLU A 27 8.90 -19.56 -34.45
C GLU A 27 8.56 -18.16 -35.01
N PRO A 28 8.36 -17.99 -36.33
CA PRO A 28 7.97 -16.71 -36.91
C PRO A 28 6.55 -16.36 -36.43
N GLN A 29 6.39 -15.22 -35.76
CA GLN A 29 5.08 -14.72 -35.33
C GLN A 29 4.20 -14.42 -36.56
N ILE A 30 3.23 -15.28 -36.84
CA ILE A 30 2.28 -15.17 -37.96
C ILE A 30 1.24 -14.05 -37.73
N PHE A 31 1.07 -13.60 -36.48
CA PHE A 31 0.06 -12.60 -36.13
C PHE A 31 0.69 -11.36 -35.50
N ASP A 32 0.61 -10.23 -36.22
CA ASP A 32 0.83 -8.90 -35.66
C ASP A 32 -0.28 -8.61 -34.63
N VAL A 33 0.01 -8.83 -33.34
CA VAL A 33 -0.89 -8.43 -32.25
C VAL A 33 -0.81 -6.92 -32.08
N LYS A 34 -1.51 -6.18 -32.95
CA LYS A 34 -1.79 -4.76 -32.70
C LYS A 34 -2.70 -4.65 -31.48
N LYS A 35 -2.12 -4.30 -30.33
CA LYS A 35 -2.87 -3.91 -29.12
C LYS A 35 -3.78 -2.73 -29.47
N ARG A 36 -5.03 -2.99 -29.86
CA ARG A 36 -6.03 -1.94 -30.03
C ARG A 36 -6.33 -1.38 -28.65
N LYS A 37 -6.19 -0.06 -28.50
CA LYS A 37 -6.65 0.62 -27.29
C LYS A 37 -8.19 0.64 -27.33
N PRO A 38 -8.87 0.13 -26.29
CA PRO A 38 -10.33 0.16 -26.26
C PRO A 38 -10.80 1.63 -26.26
N GLN A 39 -11.73 1.96 -27.16
CA GLN A 39 -12.31 3.28 -27.25
C GLN A 39 -13.44 3.41 -26.23
N VAL A 40 -13.28 4.34 -25.30
CA VAL A 40 -14.29 4.65 -24.28
C VAL A 40 -15.03 5.91 -24.68
N THR A 41 -16.34 5.78 -24.94
CA THR A 41 -17.24 6.91 -25.21
C THR A 41 -18.27 7.02 -24.09
N TYR A 42 -18.50 8.24 -23.61
CA TYR A 42 -19.53 8.53 -22.64
C TYR A 42 -20.75 9.10 -23.36
N GLY A 43 -21.90 8.45 -23.21
CA GLY A 43 -23.17 8.98 -23.71
C GLY A 43 -23.62 10.17 -22.85
N THR A 44 -24.47 11.03 -23.42
CA THR A 44 -25.13 12.15 -22.71
C THR A 44 -25.90 11.69 -21.47
N ASP A 45 -26.37 10.43 -21.50
CA ASP A 45 -27.14 9.80 -20.44
C ASP A 45 -26.25 9.19 -19.32
N GLY A 46 -24.93 9.41 -19.38
CA GLY A 46 -23.96 8.90 -18.40
C GLY A 46 -23.57 7.42 -18.57
N ARG A 47 -24.07 6.76 -19.61
CA ARG A 47 -23.69 5.38 -19.94
C ARG A 47 -22.31 5.33 -20.59
N ARG A 48 -21.51 4.35 -20.19
CA ARG A 48 -20.18 4.08 -20.76
C ARG A 48 -20.33 3.07 -21.90
N MET A 49 -19.85 3.44 -23.08
CA MET A 49 -19.68 2.56 -24.22
C MET A 49 -18.21 2.16 -24.34
N LEU A 50 -17.97 0.86 -24.45
CA LEU A 50 -16.65 0.26 -24.70
C LEU A 50 -16.73 -0.46 -26.04
N ASP A 51 -16.00 0.05 -27.04
CA ASP A 51 -15.94 -0.52 -28.40
C ASP A 51 -17.33 -0.85 -29.01
N GLY A 52 -18.31 0.04 -28.79
CA GLY A 52 -19.66 -0.09 -29.32
C GLY A 52 -20.61 -0.97 -28.49
N VAL A 53 -20.14 -1.61 -27.43
CA VAL A 53 -20.98 -2.34 -26.48
C VAL A 53 -21.35 -1.42 -25.31
N VAL A 54 -22.65 -1.29 -25.05
CA VAL A 54 -23.18 -0.53 -23.90
C VAL A 54 -23.02 -1.40 -22.66
N GLU A 55 -22.17 -0.99 -21.71
CA GLU A 55 -22.15 -1.62 -20.39
C GLU A 55 -23.42 -1.25 -19.63
N ASN A 56 -24.01 -2.24 -18.93
CA ASN A 56 -25.13 -1.99 -18.03
C ASN A 56 -24.76 -0.93 -17.00
N GLN A 57 -25.73 -0.10 -16.65
CA GLN A 57 -25.56 1.04 -15.76
C GLN A 57 -24.99 0.58 -14.41
N HIS A 58 -23.71 0.85 -14.17
CA HIS A 58 -23.06 0.52 -12.92
C HIS A 58 -23.64 1.39 -11.81
N ALA A 59 -24.29 0.77 -10.83
CA ALA A 59 -24.76 1.48 -9.64
C ALA A 59 -23.55 2.12 -8.93
N SER A 60 -23.71 3.31 -8.36
CA SER A 60 -22.60 4.00 -7.67
C SER A 60 -21.90 3.11 -6.64
N ASN A 61 -22.67 2.28 -5.92
CA ASN A 61 -22.14 1.33 -4.95
C ASN A 61 -21.20 0.29 -5.58
N THR A 62 -21.49 -0.20 -6.80
CA THR A 62 -20.61 -1.21 -7.45
C THR A 62 -19.28 -0.60 -7.86
N LEU A 63 -19.27 0.68 -8.27
CA LEU A 63 -18.06 1.44 -8.57
C LEU A 63 -17.21 1.69 -7.32
N TRP A 64 -17.84 2.00 -6.18
CA TRP A 64 -17.12 2.18 -4.91
C TRP A 64 -16.53 0.86 -4.42
N THR A 65 -17.28 -0.23 -4.45
CA THR A 65 -16.78 -1.54 -4.01
C THR A 65 -15.66 -2.07 -4.91
N THR A 66 -15.74 -1.83 -6.22
CA THR A 66 -14.66 -2.23 -7.15
C THR A 66 -13.42 -1.35 -7.00
N THR A 67 -13.58 -0.06 -6.72
CA THR A 67 -12.45 0.81 -6.38
C THR A 67 -11.74 0.35 -5.11
N ILE A 68 -12.51 0.05 -4.06
CA ILE A 68 -11.96 -0.44 -2.79
C ILE A 68 -11.28 -1.79 -2.97
N SER A 69 -11.93 -2.74 -3.66
CA SER A 69 -11.35 -4.07 -3.87
C SER A 69 -10.07 -4.01 -4.71
N ARG A 70 -10.03 -3.15 -5.74
CA ARG A 70 -8.81 -2.88 -6.51
C ARG A 70 -7.73 -2.23 -5.66
N GLY A 71 -8.08 -1.31 -4.75
CA GLY A 71 -7.14 -0.69 -3.82
C GLY A 71 -6.49 -1.72 -2.89
N VAL A 72 -7.31 -2.56 -2.24
CA VAL A 72 -6.83 -3.65 -1.36
C VAL A 72 -6.03 -4.68 -2.15
N ALA A 73 -6.49 -5.09 -3.33
CA ALA A 73 -5.78 -6.03 -4.18
C ALA A 73 -4.41 -5.46 -4.64
N ASN A 74 -4.35 -4.15 -4.95
CA ASN A 74 -3.09 -3.51 -5.30
C ASN A 74 -2.15 -3.40 -4.09
N GLU A 75 -2.68 -3.12 -2.90
CA GLU A 75 -1.91 -3.14 -1.65
C GLU A 75 -1.31 -4.54 -1.38
N TRP A 76 -2.10 -5.61 -1.55
CA TRP A 76 -1.63 -6.98 -1.41
C TRP A 76 -0.62 -7.37 -2.49
N ARG A 77 -0.82 -6.89 -3.72
CA ARG A 77 0.13 -7.09 -4.81
C ARG A 77 1.46 -6.41 -4.49
N GLU A 78 1.44 -5.18 -4.00
CA GLU A 78 2.64 -4.45 -3.55
C GLU A 78 3.30 -5.15 -2.36
N GLU A 79 2.53 -5.78 -1.47
CA GLU A 79 3.06 -6.56 -0.35
C GLU A 79 3.72 -7.88 -0.80
N ALA A 80 3.14 -8.56 -1.79
CA ALA A 80 3.68 -9.78 -2.38
C ALA A 80 4.93 -9.50 -3.24
N THR A 81 4.92 -8.41 -4.03
CA THR A 81 5.97 -8.08 -5.00
C THR A 81 7.05 -7.12 -4.47
N GLY A 82 6.81 -6.45 -3.33
CA GLY A 82 7.69 -5.43 -2.79
C GLY A 82 9.10 -5.94 -2.49
N THR A 83 10.11 -5.18 -2.92
CA THR A 83 11.52 -5.46 -2.60
C THR A 83 11.78 -5.36 -1.09
N ARG A 84 12.78 -6.09 -0.60
CA ARG A 84 13.15 -6.14 0.84
C ARG A 84 13.28 -4.74 1.47
N LEU A 85 13.77 -3.76 0.73
CA LEU A 85 13.91 -2.36 1.17
C LEU A 85 12.57 -1.65 1.37
N GLN A 86 11.60 -1.86 0.50
CA GLN A 86 10.26 -1.26 0.63
C GLN A 86 9.53 -1.82 1.86
N LYS A 87 9.67 -3.13 2.10
CA LYS A 87 9.13 -3.81 3.30
C LYS A 87 9.72 -3.22 4.59
N THR A 88 11.05 -3.03 4.63
CA THR A 88 11.71 -2.44 5.81
C THR A 88 11.29 -1.00 6.05
N LYS A 89 11.19 -0.16 5.00
CA LYS A 89 10.72 1.23 5.14
C LYS A 89 9.31 1.29 5.73
N ARG A 90 8.40 0.44 5.25
CA ARG A 90 7.02 0.37 5.75
C ARG A 90 6.97 -0.07 7.21
N TYR A 91 7.78 -1.05 7.58
CA TYR A 91 7.89 -1.51 8.97
C TYR A 91 8.42 -0.42 9.89
N ILE A 92 9.50 0.28 9.49
CA ILE A 92 10.07 1.40 10.25
C ILE A 92 9.02 2.50 10.44
N TYR A 93 8.27 2.84 9.38
CA TYR A 93 7.22 3.85 9.48
C TYR A 93 6.14 3.45 10.50
N LYS A 94 5.65 2.21 10.42
CA LYS A 94 4.64 1.69 11.37
C LYS A 94 5.17 1.70 12.81
N VAL A 95 6.38 1.19 13.04
CA VAL A 95 7.02 1.18 14.37
C VAL A 95 7.23 2.60 14.88
N SER A 96 7.61 3.55 14.03
CA SER A 96 7.79 4.94 14.42
C SER A 96 6.48 5.59 14.87
N TYR A 97 5.38 5.26 14.20
CA TYR A 97 4.06 5.75 14.57
C TYR A 97 3.60 5.16 15.91
N ASP A 98 3.73 3.84 16.09
CA ASP A 98 3.38 3.18 17.35
C ASP A 98 4.22 3.70 18.53
N ALA A 99 5.52 3.94 18.30
CA ALA A 99 6.40 4.56 19.28
C ALA A 99 5.96 5.99 19.64
N GLN A 100 5.58 6.81 18.64
CA GLN A 100 5.07 8.15 18.88
C GLN A 100 3.78 8.15 19.73
N VAL A 101 2.87 7.21 19.44
CA VAL A 101 1.62 7.06 20.22
C VAL A 101 1.93 6.67 21.66
N LEU A 102 2.83 5.69 21.85
CA LEU A 102 3.25 5.26 23.19
C LEU A 102 3.92 6.39 23.96
N VAL A 103 4.84 7.15 23.34
CA VAL A 103 5.49 8.31 23.96
C VAL A 103 4.44 9.33 24.37
N ARG A 104 3.51 9.68 23.47
CA ARG A 104 2.44 10.64 23.75
C ARG A 104 1.54 10.20 24.90
N GLN A 105 1.19 8.92 24.95
CA GLN A 105 0.36 8.34 26.01
C GLN A 105 1.11 8.30 27.35
N THR A 106 2.40 7.99 27.33
CA THR A 106 3.27 7.95 28.51
C THR A 106 3.46 9.35 29.09
N TYR A 107 3.76 10.34 28.24
CA TYR A 107 3.83 11.74 28.66
C TYR A 107 2.51 12.21 29.28
N ARG A 108 1.36 11.88 28.69
CA ARG A 108 0.08 12.32 29.24
C ARG A 108 -0.20 11.77 30.65
N ARG A 109 0.26 10.57 30.98
CA ARG A 109 0.05 9.95 32.29
C ARG A 109 1.15 10.25 33.31
N HIS A 110 2.40 10.35 32.86
CA HIS A 110 3.57 10.41 33.73
C HIS A 110 4.41 11.66 33.56
N ALA A 111 3.95 12.68 32.82
CA ALA A 111 4.73 13.91 32.58
C ALA A 111 5.26 14.55 33.87
N THR A 112 4.43 14.67 34.92
CA THR A 112 4.83 15.27 36.19
C THR A 112 5.90 14.43 36.90
N ALA A 113 5.70 13.11 36.96
CA ALA A 113 6.67 12.19 37.56
C ALA A 113 8.01 12.18 36.80
N ILE A 114 7.96 12.18 35.47
CA ILE A 114 9.14 12.26 34.60
C ILE A 114 9.87 13.59 34.85
N LEU A 115 9.16 14.71 34.90
CA LEU A 115 9.75 16.04 35.10
C LEU A 115 10.41 16.18 36.48
N VAL A 116 9.77 15.66 37.53
CA VAL A 116 10.35 15.61 38.88
C VAL A 116 11.59 14.72 38.88
N ALA A 117 11.51 13.52 38.31
CA ALA A 117 12.65 12.61 38.23
C ALA A 117 13.83 13.24 37.48
N THR A 118 13.59 13.90 36.34
CA THR A 118 14.66 14.58 35.57
C THR A 118 15.27 15.75 36.33
N ASN A 119 14.47 16.51 37.08
CA ASN A 119 14.99 17.61 37.89
C ASN A 119 15.82 17.09 39.08
N VAL A 120 15.37 16.02 39.73
CA VAL A 120 16.12 15.38 40.81
C VAL A 120 17.43 14.79 40.31
N THR A 121 17.44 14.10 39.16
CA THR A 121 18.68 13.55 38.59
C THR A 121 19.66 14.64 38.18
N LEU A 122 19.17 15.74 37.57
CA LEU A 122 20.00 16.91 37.25
C LEU A 122 20.58 17.57 38.50
N PHE A 123 19.79 17.71 39.57
CA PHE A 123 20.25 18.26 40.83
C PHE A 123 21.32 17.38 41.49
N LEU A 124 21.14 16.06 41.48
CA LEU A 124 22.15 15.11 41.96
C LEU A 124 23.43 15.15 41.12
N LEU A 125 23.30 15.27 39.79
CA LEU A 125 24.44 15.46 38.90
C LEU A 125 25.19 16.75 39.20
N PHE A 126 24.47 17.84 39.45
CA PHE A 126 25.05 19.12 39.83
C PHE A 126 25.83 19.01 41.15
N LEU A 127 25.24 18.40 42.18
CA LEU A 127 25.93 18.16 43.45
C LEU A 127 27.15 17.26 43.29
N TYR A 128 27.08 16.24 42.43
CA TYR A 128 28.19 15.37 42.11
C TYR A 128 29.36 16.12 41.45
N ILE A 129 29.05 17.01 40.49
CA ILE A 129 30.05 17.86 39.84
C ILE A 129 30.67 18.85 40.84
N CYS A 130 29.86 19.52 41.67
CA CYS A 130 30.35 20.42 42.72
C CYS A 130 31.23 19.71 43.76
N ARG A 131 31.00 18.41 44.00
CA ARG A 131 31.84 17.59 44.87
C ARG A 131 33.15 17.17 44.21
N LEU A 132 33.14 16.87 42.92
CA LEU A 132 34.33 16.47 42.15
C LEU A 132 35.27 17.64 41.86
N PHE A 133 34.71 18.82 41.63
CA PHE A 133 35.46 20.08 41.53
C PHE A 133 35.14 20.93 42.75
N PRO A 134 35.76 20.68 43.91
CA PRO A 134 35.78 21.69 44.94
C PRO A 134 36.42 22.92 44.30
N PHE A 135 35.68 24.04 44.26
CA PHE A 135 36.25 25.35 43.95
C PHE A 135 37.23 25.69 45.08
N ASN A 136 38.40 25.04 45.08
CA ASN A 136 39.53 25.41 45.90
C ASN A 136 40.04 26.74 45.35
N ARG A 137 39.66 27.81 46.04
CA ARG A 137 40.44 29.02 46.12
C ARG A 137 41.37 28.92 47.31
#